data_AF-A0A1B8J8Q7-F1
#
_entry.id   AF-A0A1B8J8Q7-F1
#
_cell.length_a   1.000
_cell.length_b   1.000
_cell.length_c   1.000
_cell.angle_alpha   90.00
_cell.angle_beta   90.00
_cell.angle_gamma   90.00
#
_symmetry.space_group_name_H-M   'P 1'
#
loop_
_entity.id
_entity.type
_entity.pdbx_description
1 polymer ?
#
loop_
_entity_poly.entity_id
_entity_poly.type
_entity_poly.pdbx_seq_one_letter_code
_entity_poly.pdbx_strand_id
1 'polypeptide(L)'
;MLTGKLVEIDEASQKGKIEQDLNQRIFEFGFDVWDNDTGKMEVGAEVEFEVEMRVVVFARVKPRPIDPDEIPMTKLPDVCIEEFFARENEILQEYKDFVEGHSSLDFLRMRRFLLTAYNDLCEMDNLIENEQLRGSKHEINYLFREFEGYVKKAQYTPEYAFEKIFLSKQIEYIKVEKDIESTQLALSNAKSQCQVLGSTLEAEERKLQRMASSRNSQEYLRLEKEVKAMRRTYVDLIQFIATRQEFLVKERERLKKFKEIHKQEFIDVYAPMLRDIKNRFITLLDSKAYDLDSELWDRAKKSQSVRRFFRDARIEGGFSSKTFLRYFLRGLDKNKASPKTKELFSLLKYLEEVSHKNVLVLRDSNVNALKYKEVIEKIDSTLTVSTDSNPLNALKLLASTRQDIVVLDEKIGDMNALDFIQNTKQVLKDKNTKPIIFCLVVAKMPDFEKAEEAKKLGVQYFIPEQNMDALFDSVRMAL
;
A
#
# COMPACT_ATOMS: atom_id res chain seq x y z
N MET A 1 -1.32 -17.45 -36.87
CA MET A 1 -1.81 -17.82 -35.53
C MET A 1 -2.58 -19.14 -35.57
N LEU A 2 -2.27 -20.03 -34.64
CA LEU A 2 -3.02 -21.24 -34.32
C LEU A 2 -4.09 -20.89 -33.28
N THR A 3 -5.16 -21.68 -33.19
CA THR A 3 -6.17 -21.57 -32.14
C THR A 3 -6.17 -22.81 -31.24
N GLY A 4 -6.53 -22.62 -29.98
CA GLY A 4 -6.60 -23.69 -29.01
C GLY A 4 -7.32 -23.30 -27.74
N LYS A 5 -7.27 -24.19 -26.75
CA LYS A 5 -7.77 -23.96 -25.39
C LYS A 5 -6.68 -24.12 -24.36
N LEU A 6 -6.69 -23.24 -23.38
CA LEU A 6 -5.78 -23.31 -22.25
C LEU A 6 -6.26 -24.42 -21.31
N VAL A 7 -5.44 -25.46 -21.12
CA VAL A 7 -5.85 -26.70 -20.42
C VAL A 7 -5.20 -26.86 -19.05
N GLU A 8 -4.06 -26.21 -18.81
CA GLU A 8 -3.35 -26.28 -17.55
C GLU A 8 -2.56 -24.99 -17.29
N ILE A 9 -2.56 -24.53 -16.04
CA ILE A 9 -1.78 -23.38 -15.55
C ILE A 9 -1.08 -23.85 -14.28
N ASP A 10 0.24 -23.83 -14.27
CA ASP A 10 1.05 -24.11 -13.09
C ASP A 10 1.76 -22.82 -12.63
N GLU A 11 1.19 -22.19 -11.60
CA GLU A 11 1.71 -20.96 -11.02
C GLU A 11 3.08 -21.15 -10.34
N ALA A 12 3.38 -22.36 -9.84
CA ALA A 12 4.63 -22.64 -9.13
C ALA A 12 5.81 -22.78 -10.10
N SER A 13 5.59 -23.34 -11.29
CA SER A 13 6.61 -23.47 -12.33
C SER A 13 6.56 -22.37 -13.40
N GLN A 14 5.60 -21.44 -13.32
CA GLN A 14 5.37 -20.34 -14.27
C GLN A 14 5.18 -20.85 -15.72
N LYS A 15 4.47 -21.97 -15.87
CA LYS A 15 4.23 -22.63 -17.15
C LYS A 15 2.76 -22.90 -17.38
N GLY A 16 2.34 -22.84 -18.64
CA GLY A 16 0.99 -23.19 -19.07
C GLY A 16 1.00 -24.21 -20.21
N LYS A 17 -0.16 -24.84 -20.45
CA LYS A 17 -0.38 -25.76 -21.57
C LYS A 17 -1.57 -25.32 -22.41
N ILE A 18 -1.37 -25.32 -23.72
CA ILE A 18 -2.40 -25.01 -24.73
C ILE A 18 -2.65 -26.26 -25.57
N GLU A 19 -3.91 -26.68 -25.64
CA GLU A 19 -4.37 -27.73 -26.56
C GLU A 19 -4.84 -27.10 -27.87
N GLN A 20 -4.21 -27.45 -28.99
CA GLN A 20 -4.57 -26.95 -30.31
C GLN A 20 -5.90 -27.53 -30.80
N ASP A 21 -6.83 -26.69 -31.26
CA ASP A 21 -8.18 -27.11 -31.67
C ASP A 21 -8.18 -28.15 -32.80
N LEU A 22 -7.27 -27.99 -33.77
CA LEU A 22 -7.30 -28.77 -35.01
C LEU A 22 -6.79 -30.21 -34.82
N ASN A 23 -5.77 -30.37 -33.98
CA ASN A 23 -4.97 -31.59 -33.89
C ASN A 23 -4.85 -32.14 -32.46
N GLN A 24 -5.46 -31.48 -31.48
CA GLN A 24 -5.34 -31.80 -30.03
C GLN A 24 -3.88 -31.90 -29.56
N ARG A 25 -2.95 -31.20 -30.23
CA ARG A 25 -1.56 -31.15 -29.82
C ARG A 25 -1.41 -30.22 -28.64
N ILE A 26 -0.73 -30.69 -27.60
CA ILE A 26 -0.44 -29.90 -26.41
C ILE A 26 0.91 -29.19 -26.60
N PHE A 27 0.90 -27.88 -26.41
CA PHE A 27 2.10 -27.04 -26.41
C PHE A 27 2.30 -26.46 -25.02
N GLU A 28 3.51 -26.61 -24.49
CA GLU A 28 3.94 -25.94 -23.26
C GLU A 28 4.49 -24.55 -23.57
N PHE A 29 4.18 -23.58 -22.72
CA PHE A 29 4.66 -22.20 -22.83
C PHE A 29 5.00 -21.63 -21.45
N GLY A 30 5.92 -20.66 -21.41
CA GLY A 30 6.20 -19.88 -20.20
C GLY A 30 5.29 -18.66 -20.11
N PHE A 31 5.02 -18.16 -18.91
CA PHE A 31 4.14 -16.99 -18.75
C PHE A 31 4.71 -15.70 -19.38
N ASP A 32 5.99 -15.68 -19.71
CA ASP A 32 6.69 -14.57 -20.36
C ASP A 32 6.23 -14.31 -21.80
N VAL A 33 5.66 -15.32 -22.47
CA VAL A 33 5.13 -15.18 -23.85
C VAL A 33 3.64 -14.84 -23.90
N TRP A 34 3.02 -14.63 -22.74
CA TRP A 34 1.59 -14.32 -22.63
C TRP A 34 1.31 -12.82 -22.77
N ASP A 35 0.35 -12.48 -23.62
CA ASP A 35 -0.14 -11.12 -23.79
C ASP A 35 -1.19 -10.76 -22.73
N ASN A 36 -0.70 -10.16 -21.64
CA ASN A 36 -1.53 -9.71 -20.51
C ASN A 36 -2.58 -8.66 -20.89
N ASP A 37 -2.43 -7.95 -22.01
CA ASP A 37 -3.35 -6.88 -22.41
C ASP A 37 -4.70 -7.42 -22.90
N THR A 38 -4.78 -8.71 -23.23
CA THR A 38 -5.95 -9.32 -23.89
C THR A 38 -6.83 -10.17 -22.97
N GLY A 39 -6.38 -10.45 -21.74
CA GLY A 39 -7.13 -11.25 -20.76
C GLY A 39 -6.21 -12.08 -19.86
N LYS A 40 -6.76 -12.50 -18.72
CA LYS A 40 -6.06 -13.39 -17.77
C LYS A 40 -6.00 -14.81 -18.30
N MET A 41 -4.94 -15.53 -17.93
CA MET A 41 -4.85 -16.97 -18.16
C MET A 41 -5.87 -17.68 -17.28
N GLU A 42 -6.91 -18.24 -17.90
CA GLU A 42 -7.89 -19.08 -17.22
C GLU A 42 -7.98 -20.44 -17.91
N VAL A 43 -8.01 -21.51 -17.12
CA VAL A 43 -8.20 -22.86 -17.65
C VAL A 43 -9.58 -22.95 -18.32
N GLY A 44 -9.60 -23.37 -19.58
CA GLY A 44 -10.76 -23.41 -20.45
C GLY A 44 -10.90 -22.21 -21.40
N ALA A 45 -10.05 -21.18 -21.27
CA ALA A 45 -10.07 -20.03 -22.17
C ALA A 45 -9.67 -20.42 -23.61
N GLU A 46 -10.41 -19.90 -24.60
CA GLU A 46 -10.01 -20.00 -26.01
C GLU A 46 -8.87 -19.02 -26.29
N VAL A 47 -7.83 -19.48 -26.97
CA VAL A 47 -6.58 -18.72 -27.18
C VAL A 47 -6.12 -18.75 -28.62
N GLU A 48 -5.46 -17.68 -29.05
CA GLU A 48 -4.67 -17.61 -30.27
C GLU A 48 -3.19 -17.60 -29.90
N PHE A 49 -2.39 -18.43 -30.58
CA PHE A 49 -0.96 -18.56 -30.27
C PHE A 49 -0.11 -18.79 -31.51
N GLU A 50 1.18 -18.45 -31.42
CA GLU A 50 2.17 -18.65 -32.47
C GLU A 50 3.25 -19.62 -32.02
N VAL A 51 3.63 -20.51 -32.92
CA VAL A 51 4.61 -21.56 -32.66
C VAL A 51 5.74 -21.44 -33.68
N GLU A 52 6.94 -21.16 -33.19
CA GLU A 52 8.18 -21.22 -33.98
C GLU A 52 9.04 -22.39 -33.48
N MET A 53 9.54 -23.22 -34.39
CA MET A 53 10.39 -24.37 -34.05
C MET A 53 9.83 -25.28 -32.94
N ARG A 54 8.50 -25.46 -32.88
CA ARG A 54 7.75 -26.23 -31.85
C ARG A 54 7.68 -25.58 -30.46
N VAL A 55 8.08 -24.32 -30.31
CA VAL A 55 7.96 -23.56 -29.06
C VAL A 55 6.91 -22.45 -29.26
N VAL A 56 6.04 -22.24 -28.27
CA VAL A 56 5.11 -21.12 -28.28
C VAL A 56 5.90 -19.84 -28.03
N VAL A 57 5.86 -18.90 -28.98
CA VAL A 57 6.56 -17.62 -28.89
C VAL A 57 5.63 -16.46 -28.51
N PHE A 58 4.31 -16.68 -28.65
CA PHE A 58 3.29 -15.70 -28.34
C PHE A 58 1.97 -16.42 -28.08
N ALA A 59 1.26 -16.04 -27.02
CA ALA A 59 -0.07 -16.55 -26.72
C ALA A 59 -0.95 -15.43 -26.14
N ARG A 60 -2.22 -15.40 -26.57
CA ARG A 60 -3.21 -14.43 -26.11
C ARG A 60 -4.61 -15.05 -26.07
N VAL A 61 -5.52 -14.45 -25.31
CA VAL A 61 -6.93 -14.86 -25.36
C VAL A 61 -7.49 -14.58 -26.76
N LYS A 62 -8.17 -15.56 -27.35
CA LYS A 62 -8.79 -15.42 -28.66
C LYS A 62 -9.82 -14.30 -28.60
N PRO A 63 -9.76 -13.29 -29.48
CA PRO A 63 -10.78 -12.25 -29.54
C PRO A 63 -12.12 -12.92 -29.83
N ARG A 64 -13.12 -12.72 -28.96
CA ARG A 64 -14.49 -13.13 -29.28
C ARG A 64 -14.90 -12.41 -30.58
N PRO A 65 -15.66 -13.05 -31.50
CA PRO A 65 -16.25 -12.35 -32.62
C PRO A 65 -17.00 -11.14 -32.06
N ILE A 66 -16.52 -9.93 -32.37
CA ILE A 66 -17.14 -8.71 -31.88
C ILE A 66 -18.52 -8.67 -32.53
N ASP A 67 -19.57 -8.85 -31.74
CA ASP A 67 -20.92 -8.54 -32.20
C ASP A 67 -20.85 -7.11 -32.77
N PRO A 68 -21.26 -6.86 -34.02
CA PRO A 68 -21.26 -5.51 -34.59
C PRO A 68 -21.96 -4.48 -33.69
N ASP A 69 -22.85 -4.94 -32.81
CA ASP A 69 -23.58 -4.12 -31.87
C ASP A 69 -22.89 -3.94 -30.50
N GLU A 70 -21.78 -4.62 -30.21
CA GLU A 70 -21.01 -4.44 -28.98
C GLU A 70 -19.82 -3.50 -29.17
N ILE A 71 -19.41 -2.83 -28.09
CA ILE A 71 -18.18 -2.01 -28.06
C ILE A 71 -17.10 -2.88 -27.42
N PRO A 72 -16.00 -3.21 -28.11
CA PRO A 72 -14.96 -4.04 -27.51
C PRO A 72 -14.19 -3.27 -26.44
N MET A 73 -13.86 -3.95 -25.34
CA MET A 73 -12.98 -3.41 -24.32
C MET A 73 -11.55 -3.32 -24.88
N THR A 74 -10.95 -2.13 -24.74
CA THR A 74 -9.59 -1.86 -25.23
C THR A 74 -8.53 -2.19 -24.19
N LYS A 75 -8.83 -1.96 -22.91
CA LYS A 75 -7.94 -2.25 -21.78
C LYS A 75 -8.69 -2.87 -20.62
N LEU A 76 -8.06 -3.81 -19.94
CA LEU A 76 -8.61 -4.44 -18.75
C LEU A 76 -8.70 -3.47 -17.56
N PRO A 77 -9.63 -3.68 -16.61
CA PRO A 77 -9.77 -2.85 -15.42
C PRO A 77 -8.51 -2.77 -14.56
N ASP A 78 -7.85 -3.90 -14.29
CA ASP A 78 -6.63 -3.95 -13.46
C ASP A 78 -5.51 -3.12 -14.07
N VAL A 79 -5.22 -3.29 -15.35
CA VAL A 79 -4.20 -2.51 -16.06
C VAL A 79 -4.49 -1.00 -15.97
N CYS A 80 -5.77 -0.58 -16.13
CA CYS A 80 -6.15 0.82 -16.00
C CYS A 80 -5.88 1.38 -14.58
N ILE A 81 -6.13 0.55 -13.56
CA ILE A 81 -5.92 0.92 -12.16
C ILE A 81 -4.42 0.96 -11.84
N GLU A 82 -3.64 0.00 -12.34
CA GLU A 82 -2.18 -0.03 -12.19
C GLU A 82 -1.53 1.20 -12.82
N GLU A 83 -1.91 1.58 -14.05
CA GLU A 83 -1.42 2.80 -14.69
C GLU A 83 -1.78 4.06 -13.90
N PHE A 84 -2.98 4.11 -13.31
CA PHE A 84 -3.43 5.26 -12.53
C PHE A 84 -2.67 5.42 -11.20
N PHE A 85 -2.28 4.30 -10.59
CA PHE A 85 -1.47 4.24 -9.36
C PHE A 85 -0.01 3.86 -9.61
N ALA A 86 0.51 4.06 -10.83
CA ALA A 86 1.85 3.64 -11.21
C ALA A 86 2.92 4.23 -10.27
N ARG A 87 2.81 5.53 -9.96
CA ARG A 87 3.72 6.22 -9.04
C ARG A 87 3.71 5.61 -7.63
N GLU A 88 2.53 5.34 -7.10
CA GLU A 88 2.37 4.70 -5.79
C GLU A 88 2.98 3.29 -5.78
N ASN A 89 2.74 2.52 -6.84
CA ASN A 89 3.26 1.16 -6.99
C ASN A 89 4.79 1.15 -7.16
N GLU A 90 5.36 2.10 -7.89
CA GLU A 90 6.81 2.27 -8.05
C GLU A 90 7.50 2.50 -6.70
N ILE A 91 6.97 3.42 -5.89
CA ILE A 91 7.47 3.65 -4.52
C ILE A 91 7.37 2.35 -3.71
N LEU A 92 6.21 1.70 -3.68
CA LEU A 92 6.04 0.48 -2.89
C LEU A 92 6.91 -0.69 -3.37
N GLN A 93 7.34 -0.69 -4.62
CA GLN A 93 8.23 -1.70 -5.18
C GLN A 93 9.69 -1.44 -4.77
N GLU A 94 10.13 -0.17 -4.75
CA GLU A 94 11.46 0.23 -4.30
C GLU A 94 11.76 -0.21 -2.86
N TYR A 95 10.74 -0.20 -1.99
CA TYR A 95 10.88 -0.57 -0.57
C TYR A 95 10.41 -1.99 -0.24
N LYS A 96 10.16 -2.85 -1.23
CA LYS A 96 9.62 -4.19 -0.99
C LYS A 96 10.52 -5.01 -0.06
N ASP A 97 11.81 -5.07 -0.37
CA ASP A 97 12.80 -5.85 0.39
C ASP A 97 13.08 -5.22 1.77
N PHE A 98 12.89 -3.91 1.90
CA PHE A 98 13.06 -3.22 3.18
C PHE A 98 12.00 -3.63 4.20
N VAL A 99 10.76 -3.89 3.79
CA VAL A 99 9.69 -4.21 4.74
C VAL A 99 9.79 -5.64 5.28
N GLU A 100 10.37 -6.55 4.52
CA GLU A 100 10.49 -7.96 4.91
C GLU A 100 11.36 -8.11 6.17
N GLY A 101 10.76 -8.63 7.25
CA GLY A 101 11.47 -8.89 8.52
C GLY A 101 11.70 -7.66 9.43
N HIS A 102 11.21 -6.47 9.06
CA HIS A 102 11.36 -5.28 9.89
C HIS A 102 10.28 -5.20 10.98
N SER A 103 10.63 -4.50 12.06
CA SER A 103 9.69 -4.27 13.16
C SER A 103 8.77 -3.10 12.82
N SER A 104 7.52 -3.18 13.27
CA SER A 104 6.50 -2.19 12.97
C SER A 104 6.14 -1.36 14.19
N LEU A 105 5.90 -0.07 13.99
CA LEU A 105 5.32 0.84 14.97
C LEU A 105 4.21 1.65 14.27
N ASP A 106 2.96 1.62 14.75
CA ASP A 106 1.82 2.28 14.08
C ASP A 106 2.10 3.78 13.87
N PHE A 107 2.49 4.12 12.65
CA PHE A 107 2.97 5.46 12.32
C PHE A 107 1.83 6.46 12.36
N LEU A 108 0.64 6.10 11.90
CA LEU A 108 -0.49 7.02 11.87
C LEU A 108 -0.88 7.48 13.28
N ARG A 109 -0.78 6.58 14.27
CA ARG A 109 -0.96 6.93 15.69
C ARG A 109 0.25 7.67 16.27
N MET A 110 1.47 7.24 15.94
CA MET A 110 2.70 7.75 16.54
C MET A 110 3.17 9.08 15.96
N ARG A 111 2.87 9.39 14.69
CA ARG A 111 3.48 10.48 13.91
C ARG A 111 3.60 11.78 14.67
N ARG A 112 2.50 12.25 15.25
CA ARG A 112 2.48 13.54 15.95
C ARG A 112 3.45 13.52 17.13
N PHE A 113 3.38 12.47 17.95
CA PHE A 113 4.22 12.36 19.12
C PHE A 113 5.68 12.08 18.76
N LEU A 114 5.95 11.23 17.77
CA LEU A 114 7.30 10.94 17.29
C LEU A 114 8.03 12.21 16.81
N LEU A 115 7.33 13.08 16.06
CA LEU A 115 7.90 14.36 15.62
C LEU A 115 8.05 15.36 16.77
N THR A 116 7.14 15.36 17.76
CA THR A 116 7.30 16.16 18.98
C THR A 116 8.52 15.69 19.78
N ALA A 117 8.64 14.39 20.06
CA ALA A 117 9.77 13.81 20.77
C ALA A 117 11.10 14.10 20.05
N TYR A 118 11.13 14.00 18.72
CA TYR A 118 12.28 14.38 17.92
C TYR A 118 12.71 15.82 18.20
N ASN A 119 11.77 16.77 18.10
CA ASN A 119 12.08 18.19 18.24
C ASN A 119 12.52 18.50 19.69
N ASP A 120 11.77 18.03 20.69
CA ASP A 120 12.08 18.25 22.11
C ASP A 120 13.48 17.72 22.47
N LEU A 121 13.84 16.52 21.98
CA LEU A 121 15.16 15.94 22.24
C LEU A 121 16.27 16.72 21.54
N CYS A 122 16.09 17.12 20.27
CA CYS A 122 17.07 17.92 19.55
C CYS A 122 17.22 19.34 20.14
N GLU A 123 16.18 19.89 20.76
CA GLU A 123 16.25 21.15 21.51
C GLU A 123 17.04 20.98 22.81
N MET A 124 16.96 19.83 23.48
CA MET A 124 17.76 19.53 24.67
C MET A 124 19.25 19.33 24.35
N ASP A 125 19.55 18.69 23.22
CA ASP A 125 20.92 18.45 22.76
C ASP A 125 20.97 18.37 21.23
N ASN A 126 21.63 19.36 20.62
CA ASN A 126 21.76 19.46 19.18
C ASN A 126 22.64 18.35 18.57
N LEU A 127 23.44 17.64 19.36
CA LEU A 127 24.26 16.51 18.90
C LEU A 127 23.43 15.24 18.66
N ILE A 128 22.17 15.22 19.11
CA ILE A 128 21.25 14.12 18.83
C ILE A 128 20.90 14.08 17.34
N GLU A 129 20.82 15.21 16.64
CA GLU A 129 20.57 15.20 15.20
C GLU A 129 21.86 14.97 14.41
N ASN A 130 21.90 13.94 13.55
CA ASN A 130 22.89 13.78 12.49
C ASN A 130 22.23 13.68 11.12
N GLU A 131 23.06 13.61 10.07
CA GLU A 131 22.58 13.48 8.69
C GLU A 131 21.69 12.24 8.49
N GLN A 132 22.02 11.12 9.12
CA GLN A 132 21.22 9.88 9.02
C GLN A 132 19.83 10.05 9.64
N LEU A 133 19.75 10.48 10.90
CA LEU A 133 18.48 10.68 11.61
C LEU A 133 17.62 11.75 10.94
N ARG A 134 18.26 12.83 10.47
CA ARG A 134 17.61 13.87 9.67
C ARG A 134 17.09 13.27 8.35
N GLY A 135 17.88 12.45 7.67
CA GLY A 135 17.49 11.72 6.46
C GLY A 135 16.24 10.87 6.68
N SER A 136 16.23 10.02 7.71
CA SER A 136 15.08 9.18 8.08
C SER A 136 13.82 10.02 8.37
N LYS A 137 13.96 11.17 9.04
CA LYS A 137 12.83 12.10 9.26
C LYS A 137 12.31 12.70 7.96
N HIS A 138 13.18 13.06 7.01
CA HIS A 138 12.74 13.59 5.72
C HIS A 138 12.05 12.52 4.88
N GLU A 139 12.63 11.33 4.85
CA GLU A 139 12.12 10.17 4.11
C GLU A 139 10.72 9.77 4.58
N ILE A 140 10.51 9.57 5.90
CA ILE A 140 9.18 9.18 6.41
C ILE A 140 8.11 10.27 6.15
N ASN A 141 8.50 11.55 6.20
CA ASN A 141 7.58 12.65 5.89
C ASN A 141 7.28 12.73 4.39
N TYR A 142 8.24 12.40 3.53
CA TYR A 142 8.02 12.28 2.09
C TYR A 142 7.04 11.12 1.80
N LEU A 143 7.30 9.93 2.33
CA LEU A 143 6.43 8.76 2.16
C LEU A 143 5.01 9.02 2.67
N PHE A 144 4.87 9.74 3.78
CA PHE A 144 3.56 10.12 4.29
C PHE A 144 2.81 11.09 3.37
N ARG A 145 3.50 12.03 2.70
CA ARG A 145 2.88 12.91 1.71
C ARG A 145 2.38 12.14 0.50
N GLU A 146 3.15 11.16 0.04
CA GLU A 146 2.74 10.26 -1.05
C GLU A 146 1.51 9.43 -0.64
N PHE A 147 1.50 8.92 0.59
CA PHE A 147 0.33 8.25 1.16
C PHE A 147 -0.91 9.17 1.25
N GLU A 148 -0.76 10.43 1.67
CA GLU A 148 -1.88 11.40 1.65
C GLU A 148 -2.37 11.68 0.24
N GLY A 149 -1.46 11.72 -0.74
CA GLY A 149 -1.78 11.81 -2.16
C GLY A 149 -2.63 10.63 -2.63
N TYR A 150 -2.19 9.41 -2.30
CA TYR A 150 -2.94 8.18 -2.52
C TYR A 150 -4.33 8.22 -1.87
N VAL A 151 -4.43 8.60 -0.59
CA VAL A 151 -5.72 8.64 0.13
C VAL A 151 -6.71 9.59 -0.56
N LYS A 152 -6.24 10.74 -1.07
CA LYS A 152 -7.09 11.66 -1.84
C LYS A 152 -7.57 11.05 -3.16
N LYS A 153 -6.71 10.30 -3.86
CA LYS A 153 -7.09 9.57 -5.09
C LYS A 153 -8.09 8.44 -4.79
N ALA A 154 -7.87 7.70 -3.70
CA ALA A 154 -8.69 6.57 -3.28
C ALA A 154 -10.09 6.97 -2.74
N GLN A 155 -10.31 8.26 -2.44
CA GLN A 155 -11.61 8.79 -2.01
C GLN A 155 -12.63 8.96 -3.15
N TYR A 156 -12.22 8.75 -4.40
CA TYR A 156 -13.13 8.80 -5.54
C TYR A 156 -14.27 7.80 -5.38
N THR A 157 -15.51 8.26 -5.66
CA THR A 157 -16.67 7.35 -5.68
C THR A 157 -16.46 6.29 -6.76
N PRO A 158 -17.00 5.07 -6.60
CA PRO A 158 -16.87 4.02 -7.60
C PRO A 158 -17.31 4.48 -9.00
N GLU A 159 -18.37 5.28 -9.08
CA GLU A 159 -18.85 5.89 -10.33
C GLU A 159 -17.80 6.80 -10.97
N TYR A 160 -17.24 7.73 -10.19
CA TYR A 160 -16.25 8.68 -10.71
C TYR A 160 -14.94 7.99 -11.08
N ALA A 161 -14.52 7.00 -10.28
CA ALA A 161 -13.36 6.18 -10.56
C ALA A 161 -13.56 5.38 -11.86
N PHE A 162 -14.72 4.76 -12.06
CA PHE A 162 -15.03 4.04 -13.29
C PHE A 162 -14.96 4.94 -14.53
N GLU A 163 -15.53 6.15 -14.47
CA GLU A 163 -15.47 7.09 -15.58
C GLU A 163 -14.04 7.60 -15.84
N LYS A 164 -13.34 8.01 -14.78
CA LYS A 164 -12.04 8.67 -14.89
C LYS A 164 -10.87 7.73 -15.13
N ILE A 165 -10.89 6.54 -14.52
CA ILE A 165 -9.78 5.58 -14.55
C ILE A 165 -9.98 4.57 -15.66
N PHE A 166 -11.20 4.06 -15.83
CA PHE A 166 -11.47 2.99 -16.78
C PHE A 166 -12.01 3.54 -18.12
N LEU A 167 -13.17 4.19 -18.16
CA LEU A 167 -13.79 4.62 -19.42
C LEU A 167 -12.91 5.59 -20.23
N SER A 168 -12.19 6.49 -19.55
CA SER A 168 -11.25 7.41 -20.20
C SER A 168 -10.08 6.73 -20.94
N LYS A 169 -9.86 5.43 -20.69
CA LYS A 169 -8.83 4.61 -21.33
C LYS A 169 -9.38 3.69 -22.40
N GLN A 170 -10.71 3.62 -22.57
CA GLN A 170 -11.36 2.79 -23.56
C GLN A 170 -11.47 3.54 -24.91
N ILE A 171 -10.56 3.24 -25.84
CA ILE A 171 -10.44 3.96 -27.11
C ILE A 171 -11.72 3.83 -27.95
N GLU A 172 -12.27 2.63 -28.07
CA GLU A 172 -13.47 2.39 -28.88
C GLU A 172 -14.73 3.02 -28.26
N TYR A 173 -14.84 2.99 -26.93
CA TYR A 173 -15.90 3.70 -26.20
C TYR A 173 -15.84 5.22 -26.46
N ILE A 174 -14.66 5.83 -26.38
CA ILE A 174 -14.47 7.27 -26.63
C ILE A 174 -14.79 7.63 -28.09
N LYS A 175 -14.48 6.76 -29.06
CA LYS A 175 -14.84 6.98 -30.47
C LYS A 175 -16.35 7.05 -30.64
N VAL A 176 -17.09 6.13 -30.05
CA VAL A 176 -18.56 6.12 -30.09
C VAL A 176 -19.14 7.37 -29.43
N GLU A 177 -18.60 7.83 -28.29
CA GLU A 177 -19.02 9.10 -27.68
C GLU A 177 -18.83 10.29 -28.63
N LYS A 178 -17.67 10.40 -29.30
CA LYS A 178 -17.40 11.46 -30.28
C LYS A 178 -18.31 11.38 -31.51
N ASP A 179 -18.63 10.17 -31.97
CA ASP A 179 -19.54 9.96 -33.10
C ASP A 179 -20.98 10.37 -32.75
N ILE A 180 -21.40 10.13 -31.51
CA ILE A 180 -22.68 10.61 -30.97
C ILE A 180 -22.69 12.15 -30.93
N GLU A 181 -21.65 12.79 -30.41
CA GLU A 181 -21.57 14.25 -30.31
C GLU A 181 -21.60 14.91 -31.70
N SER A 182 -20.77 14.43 -32.63
CA SER A 182 -20.73 14.95 -34.00
C SER A 182 -22.06 14.74 -34.73
N THR A 183 -22.71 13.60 -34.53
CA THR A 183 -24.03 13.32 -35.11
C THR A 183 -25.11 14.21 -34.51
N GLN A 184 -25.07 14.50 -33.19
CA GLN A 184 -26.02 15.44 -32.57
C GLN A 184 -25.90 16.85 -33.15
N LEU A 185 -24.67 17.32 -33.39
CA LEU A 185 -24.43 18.61 -34.05
C LEU A 185 -24.97 18.63 -35.48
N ALA A 186 -24.67 17.59 -36.27
CA ALA A 186 -25.18 17.45 -37.63
C ALA A 186 -26.72 17.40 -37.66
N LEU A 187 -27.33 16.73 -36.69
CA LEU A 187 -28.79 16.59 -36.56
C LEU A 187 -29.46 17.91 -36.20
N SER A 188 -28.85 18.71 -35.32
CA SER A 188 -29.34 20.04 -34.96
C SER A 188 -29.34 20.96 -36.19
N ASN A 189 -28.24 20.96 -36.95
CA ASN A 189 -28.13 21.72 -38.20
C ASN A 189 -29.16 21.27 -39.25
N ALA A 190 -29.32 19.96 -39.44
CA ALA A 190 -30.31 19.40 -40.37
C ALA A 190 -31.75 19.77 -39.98
N LYS A 191 -32.09 19.74 -38.69
CA LYS A 191 -33.41 20.17 -38.19
C LYS A 191 -33.68 21.64 -38.48
N SER A 192 -32.71 22.52 -38.23
CA SER A 192 -32.83 23.95 -38.55
C SER A 192 -33.03 24.18 -40.05
N GLN A 193 -32.24 23.51 -40.90
CA GLN A 193 -32.39 23.57 -42.36
C GLN A 193 -33.76 23.04 -42.80
N CYS A 194 -34.25 21.96 -42.19
CA CYS A 194 -35.55 21.38 -42.51
C CYS A 194 -36.69 22.33 -42.16
N GLN A 195 -36.61 23.03 -41.03
CA GLN A 195 -37.62 24.02 -40.64
C GLN A 195 -37.67 25.21 -41.62
N VAL A 196 -36.49 25.72 -42.02
CA VAL A 196 -36.41 26.82 -42.99
C VAL A 196 -36.90 26.39 -44.37
N LEU A 197 -36.44 25.23 -44.86
CA LEU A 197 -36.86 24.70 -46.15
C LEU A 197 -38.35 24.37 -46.17
N GLY A 198 -38.90 23.82 -45.08
CA GLY A 198 -40.33 23.51 -44.96
C GLY A 198 -41.22 24.76 -45.04
N SER A 199 -40.87 25.82 -44.30
CA SER A 199 -41.61 27.09 -44.36
C SER A 199 -41.50 27.78 -45.72
N THR A 200 -40.33 27.72 -46.36
CA THR A 200 -40.12 28.24 -47.72
C THR A 200 -40.92 27.45 -48.75
N LEU A 201 -40.89 26.12 -48.66
CA LEU A 201 -41.64 25.23 -49.53
C LEU A 201 -43.15 25.49 -49.42
N GLU A 202 -43.68 25.63 -48.21
CA GLU A 202 -45.11 25.93 -47.99
C GLU A 202 -45.51 27.28 -48.63
N ALA A 203 -44.65 28.30 -48.53
CA ALA A 203 -44.89 29.59 -49.16
C ALA A 203 -44.89 29.50 -50.70
N GLU A 204 -43.93 28.79 -51.28
CA GLU A 204 -43.82 28.60 -52.73
C GLU A 204 -44.94 27.70 -53.29
N GLU A 205 -45.38 26.70 -52.54
CA GLU A 205 -46.55 25.90 -52.89
C GLU A 205 -47.85 26.71 -52.91
N ARG A 206 -48.04 27.60 -51.92
CA ARG A 206 -49.17 28.54 -51.91
C ARG A 206 -49.13 29.50 -53.11
N LYS A 207 -47.95 29.96 -53.53
CA LYS A 207 -47.80 30.77 -54.75
C LYS A 207 -48.16 29.96 -56.00
N LEU A 208 -47.69 28.72 -56.10
CA LEU A 208 -47.98 27.82 -57.21
C LEU A 208 -49.50 27.53 -57.33
N GLN A 209 -50.19 27.36 -56.21
CA GLN A 209 -51.65 27.19 -56.17
C GLN A 209 -52.40 28.45 -56.65
N ARG A 210 -51.92 29.65 -56.30
CA ARG A 210 -52.52 30.92 -56.77
C ARG A 210 -52.33 31.14 -58.28
N MET A 211 -51.27 30.59 -58.87
CA MET A 211 -50.98 30.66 -60.30
C MET A 211 -51.63 29.53 -61.11
N ALA A 212 -52.56 28.76 -60.53
CA ALA A 212 -53.20 27.63 -61.20
C ALA A 212 -53.95 27.99 -62.50
N SER A 213 -54.36 29.25 -62.66
CA SER A 213 -55.04 29.76 -63.86
C SER A 213 -54.10 29.93 -65.08
N SER A 214 -52.77 29.94 -64.88
CA SER A 214 -51.74 30.19 -65.92
C SER A 214 -50.78 29.00 -66.09
N ARG A 215 -51.32 27.77 -66.05
CA ARG A 215 -50.58 26.49 -66.14
C ARG A 215 -49.61 26.34 -67.31
N ASN A 216 -49.86 27.01 -68.44
CA ASN A 216 -49.00 26.94 -69.63
C ASN A 216 -47.98 28.08 -69.72
N SER A 217 -47.91 28.97 -68.73
CA SER A 217 -46.90 30.03 -68.70
C SER A 217 -45.51 29.47 -68.40
N GLN A 218 -44.47 30.03 -69.02
CA GLN A 218 -43.07 29.66 -68.73
C GLN A 218 -42.71 29.86 -67.26
N GLU A 219 -43.29 30.87 -66.62
CA GLU A 219 -43.06 31.19 -65.21
C GLU A 219 -43.64 30.12 -64.28
N TYR A 220 -44.86 29.63 -64.58
CA TYR A 220 -45.47 28.51 -63.85
C TYR A 220 -44.62 27.24 -63.94
N LEU A 221 -44.19 26.87 -65.16
CA LEU A 221 -43.39 25.67 -65.39
C LEU A 221 -42.02 25.71 -64.69
N ARG A 222 -41.40 26.90 -64.62
CA ARG A 222 -40.15 27.11 -63.88
C ARG A 222 -40.36 26.94 -62.38
N LEU A 223 -41.38 27.60 -61.83
CA LEU A 223 -41.69 27.52 -60.41
C LEU A 223 -42.08 26.10 -59.99
N GLU A 224 -42.81 25.37 -60.83
CA GLU A 224 -43.16 23.97 -60.59
C GLU A 224 -41.92 23.08 -60.49
N LYS A 225 -40.93 23.31 -61.37
CA LYS A 225 -39.65 22.58 -61.33
C LYS A 225 -38.86 22.90 -60.06
N GLU A 226 -38.82 24.16 -59.64
CA GLU A 226 -38.16 24.60 -58.41
C GLU A 226 -38.85 24.01 -57.16
N VAL A 227 -40.18 24.04 -57.09
CA VAL A 227 -40.96 23.41 -56.00
C VAL A 227 -40.77 21.89 -55.96
N LYS A 228 -40.76 21.21 -57.10
CA LYS A 228 -40.45 19.76 -57.16
C LYS A 228 -39.05 19.45 -56.64
N ALA A 229 -38.05 20.28 -56.99
CA ALA A 229 -36.69 20.12 -56.49
C ALA A 229 -36.63 20.36 -54.96
N MET A 230 -37.29 21.40 -54.46
CA MET A 230 -37.37 21.69 -53.02
C MET A 230 -38.06 20.56 -52.24
N ARG A 231 -39.16 19.99 -52.77
CA ARG A 231 -39.82 18.81 -52.18
C ARG A 231 -38.87 17.63 -52.04
N ARG A 232 -38.11 17.34 -53.09
CA ARG A 232 -37.15 16.23 -53.08
C ARG A 232 -36.10 16.45 -51.98
N THR A 233 -35.46 17.62 -51.96
CA THR A 233 -34.48 17.97 -50.92
C THR A 233 -35.07 17.93 -49.51
N TYR A 234 -36.32 18.37 -49.35
CA TYR A 234 -37.02 18.33 -48.08
C TYR A 234 -37.29 16.90 -47.59
N VAL A 235 -37.75 16.01 -48.48
CA VAL A 235 -37.94 14.58 -48.17
C VAL A 235 -36.61 13.91 -47.84
N ASP A 236 -35.55 14.17 -48.62
CA ASP A 236 -34.20 13.63 -48.36
C ASP A 236 -33.68 14.08 -46.99
N LEU A 237 -33.95 15.34 -46.60
CA LEU A 237 -33.55 15.88 -45.30
C LEU A 237 -34.36 15.29 -44.15
N ILE A 238 -35.67 15.06 -44.32
CA ILE A 238 -36.49 14.33 -43.34
C ILE A 238 -35.95 12.90 -43.16
N GLN A 239 -35.68 12.20 -44.25
CA GLN A 239 -35.13 10.86 -44.21
C GLN A 239 -33.78 10.83 -43.50
N PHE A 240 -32.89 11.78 -43.81
CA PHE A 240 -31.61 11.94 -43.12
C PHE A 240 -31.80 12.15 -41.61
N ILE A 241 -32.71 13.04 -41.19
CA ILE A 241 -32.99 13.28 -39.77
C ILE A 241 -33.47 11.99 -39.10
N ALA A 242 -34.42 11.27 -39.69
CA ALA A 242 -34.96 10.03 -39.13
C ALA A 242 -33.86 8.97 -38.96
N THR A 243 -33.07 8.70 -40.01
CA THR A 243 -31.97 7.73 -39.97
C THR A 243 -30.91 8.10 -38.94
N ARG A 244 -30.58 9.39 -38.80
CA ARG A 244 -29.60 9.84 -37.78
C ARG A 244 -30.17 9.80 -36.36
N GLN A 245 -31.47 9.98 -36.16
CA GLN A 245 -32.10 9.78 -34.86
C GLN A 245 -32.07 8.31 -34.44
N GLU A 246 -32.38 7.38 -35.35
CA GLU A 246 -32.27 5.94 -35.10
C GLU A 246 -30.84 5.53 -34.76
N PHE A 247 -29.85 6.03 -35.52
CA PHE A 247 -28.43 5.82 -35.21
C PHE A 247 -28.07 6.29 -33.79
N LEU A 248 -28.48 7.49 -33.38
CA LEU A 248 -28.21 8.01 -32.04
C LEU A 248 -28.84 7.15 -30.93
N VAL A 249 -30.04 6.62 -31.15
CA VAL A 249 -30.68 5.70 -30.19
C VAL A 249 -29.86 4.42 -30.07
N LYS A 250 -29.43 3.84 -31.20
CA LYS A 250 -28.60 2.64 -31.20
C LYS A 250 -27.28 2.85 -30.47
N GLU A 251 -26.52 3.88 -30.82
CA GLU A 251 -25.20 4.13 -30.22
C GLU A 251 -25.28 4.45 -28.72
N ARG A 252 -26.32 5.17 -28.28
CA ARG A 252 -26.53 5.42 -26.84
C ARG A 252 -26.81 4.13 -26.06
N GLU A 253 -27.56 3.20 -26.66
CA GLU A 253 -27.81 1.89 -26.05
C GLU A 253 -26.52 1.06 -25.97
N ARG A 254 -25.67 1.13 -27.02
CA ARG A 254 -24.34 0.49 -27.01
C ARG A 254 -23.46 1.00 -25.88
N LEU A 255 -23.37 2.32 -25.69
CA LEU A 255 -22.63 2.91 -24.56
C LEU A 255 -23.19 2.47 -23.22
N LYS A 256 -24.52 2.44 -23.08
CA LYS A 256 -25.18 2.03 -21.84
C LYS A 256 -24.87 0.57 -21.50
N LYS A 257 -25.00 -0.34 -22.45
CA LYS A 257 -24.65 -1.76 -22.29
C LYS A 257 -23.19 -1.94 -21.90
N PHE A 258 -22.27 -1.24 -22.57
CA PHE A 258 -20.84 -1.29 -22.24
C PHE A 258 -20.59 -0.89 -20.77
N LYS A 259 -21.21 0.20 -20.31
CA LYS A 259 -21.11 0.62 -18.91
C LYS A 259 -21.67 -0.44 -17.96
N GLU A 260 -22.86 -0.98 -18.25
CA GLU A 260 -23.52 -1.95 -17.38
C GLU A 260 -22.72 -3.25 -17.25
N ILE A 261 -22.12 -3.74 -18.34
CA ILE A 261 -21.31 -4.96 -18.36
C ILE A 261 -20.02 -4.78 -17.54
N HIS A 262 -19.25 -3.72 -17.82
CA HIS A 262 -17.89 -3.58 -17.27
C HIS A 262 -17.82 -2.82 -15.94
N LYS A 263 -18.91 -2.16 -15.51
CA LYS A 263 -18.90 -1.43 -14.24
C LYS A 263 -18.68 -2.36 -13.05
N GLN A 264 -19.36 -3.51 -13.01
CA GLN A 264 -19.20 -4.44 -11.90
C GLN A 264 -17.81 -5.06 -11.89
N GLU A 265 -17.32 -5.49 -13.07
CA GLU A 265 -15.97 -6.02 -13.25
C GLU A 265 -14.88 -5.04 -12.76
N PHE A 266 -15.02 -3.76 -13.08
CA PHE A 266 -14.12 -2.72 -12.56
C PHE A 266 -14.19 -2.57 -11.04
N ILE A 267 -15.41 -2.52 -10.47
CA ILE A 267 -15.58 -2.34 -9.02
C ILE A 267 -14.97 -3.51 -8.23
N ASP A 268 -15.15 -4.72 -8.74
CA ASP A 268 -14.67 -5.95 -8.11
C ASP A 268 -13.13 -6.00 -8.04
N VAL A 269 -12.44 -5.36 -9.00
CA VAL A 269 -10.98 -5.26 -9.04
C VAL A 269 -10.47 -4.01 -8.29
N TYR A 270 -11.19 -2.89 -8.41
CA TYR A 270 -10.78 -1.60 -7.86
C TYR A 270 -10.67 -1.59 -6.33
N ALA A 271 -11.69 -2.12 -5.63
CA ALA A 271 -11.70 -2.09 -4.17
C ALA A 271 -10.58 -2.94 -3.52
N PRO A 272 -10.31 -4.18 -3.99
CA PRO A 272 -9.16 -4.96 -3.52
C PRO A 272 -7.80 -4.28 -3.80
N MET A 273 -7.59 -3.75 -5.02
CA MET A 273 -6.33 -3.10 -5.37
C MET A 273 -6.07 -1.85 -4.52
N LEU A 274 -7.10 -1.03 -4.26
CA LEU A 274 -6.98 0.09 -3.33
C LEU A 274 -6.55 -0.40 -1.94
N ARG A 275 -7.19 -1.45 -1.43
CA ARG A 275 -6.87 -1.99 -0.10
C ARG A 275 -5.42 -2.50 -0.04
N ASP A 276 -4.96 -3.18 -1.07
CA ASP A 276 -3.59 -3.68 -1.16
C ASP A 276 -2.56 -2.54 -1.10
N ILE A 277 -2.70 -1.55 -1.99
CA ILE A 277 -1.81 -0.36 -2.03
C ILE A 277 -1.80 0.34 -0.66
N LYS A 278 -2.97 0.53 -0.05
CA LYS A 278 -3.10 1.14 1.27
C LYS A 278 -2.34 0.36 2.34
N ASN A 279 -2.52 -0.95 2.39
CA ASN A 279 -1.88 -1.81 3.39
C ASN A 279 -0.36 -1.77 3.23
N ARG A 280 0.15 -1.91 2.00
CA ARG A 280 1.59 -1.83 1.71
C ARG A 280 2.19 -0.50 2.14
N PHE A 281 1.51 0.62 1.90
CA PHE A 281 1.94 1.94 2.40
C PHE A 281 1.98 2.01 3.92
N ILE A 282 0.95 1.51 4.60
CA ILE A 282 0.89 1.51 6.07
C ILE A 282 2.06 0.69 6.62
N THR A 283 2.30 -0.51 6.09
CA THR A 283 3.41 -1.36 6.55
C THR A 283 4.78 -0.69 6.32
N LEU A 284 4.97 -0.02 5.18
CA LEU A 284 6.17 0.75 4.91
C LEU A 284 6.36 1.89 5.93
N LEU A 285 5.31 2.69 6.15
CA LEU A 285 5.34 3.79 7.13
C LEU A 285 5.60 3.29 8.55
N ASP A 286 4.98 2.18 8.95
CA ASP A 286 5.14 1.60 10.28
C ASP A 286 6.57 1.08 10.50
N SER A 287 7.19 0.51 9.47
CA SER A 287 8.58 0.03 9.52
C SER A 287 9.55 1.20 9.64
N LYS A 288 9.37 2.25 8.80
CA LYS A 288 10.18 3.47 8.88
C LYS A 288 9.99 4.23 10.19
N ALA A 289 8.79 4.18 10.77
CA ALA A 289 8.51 4.79 12.08
C ALA A 289 9.27 4.09 13.20
N TYR A 290 9.34 2.77 13.18
CA TYR A 290 10.12 2.01 14.14
C TYR A 290 11.61 2.33 14.06
N ASP A 291 12.17 2.42 12.85
CA ASP A 291 13.58 2.77 12.65
C ASP A 291 13.91 4.18 13.12
N LEU A 292 13.05 5.15 12.78
CA LEU A 292 13.20 6.53 13.22
C LEU A 292 13.11 6.64 14.75
N ASP A 293 12.15 5.97 15.38
CA ASP A 293 12.01 5.94 16.84
C ASP A 293 13.23 5.30 17.51
N SER A 294 13.67 4.15 17.01
CA SER A 294 14.80 3.39 17.54
C SER A 294 16.10 4.20 17.45
N GLU A 295 16.41 4.79 16.30
CA GLU A 295 17.62 5.60 16.11
C GLU A 295 17.60 6.87 16.97
N LEU A 296 16.44 7.55 17.05
CA LEU A 296 16.27 8.73 17.89
C LEU A 296 16.61 8.42 19.36
N TRP A 297 16.03 7.35 19.89
CA TRP A 297 16.23 6.97 21.30
C TRP A 297 17.61 6.37 21.57
N ASP A 298 18.20 5.66 20.61
CA ASP A 298 19.58 5.15 20.72
C ASP A 298 20.63 6.26 20.79
N ARG A 299 20.36 7.39 20.14
CA ARG A 299 21.18 8.60 20.27
C ARG A 299 20.85 9.38 21.54
N ALA A 300 19.57 9.56 21.85
CA ALA A 300 19.12 10.29 23.02
C ALA A 300 19.66 9.69 24.33
N LYS A 301 19.70 8.36 24.46
CA LYS A 301 20.24 7.71 25.67
C LYS A 301 21.75 7.94 25.88
N LYS A 302 22.49 8.30 24.83
CA LYS A 302 23.93 8.64 24.91
C LYS A 302 24.16 10.11 25.30
N SER A 303 23.16 10.97 25.11
CA SER A 303 23.22 12.39 25.48
C SER A 303 23.22 12.59 26.99
N GLN A 304 24.21 13.32 27.51
CA GLN A 304 24.27 13.66 28.93
C GLN A 304 23.13 14.60 29.34
N SER A 305 22.72 15.51 28.45
CA SER A 305 21.61 16.44 28.70
C SER A 305 20.30 15.68 28.87
N VAL A 306 20.01 14.73 27.99
CA VAL A 306 18.80 13.89 28.08
C VAL A 306 18.82 13.01 29.32
N ARG A 307 19.96 12.33 29.60
CA ARG A 307 20.09 11.51 30.83
C ARG A 307 19.86 12.34 32.09
N ARG A 308 20.43 13.54 32.15
CA ARG A 308 20.23 14.48 33.25
C ARG A 308 18.77 14.91 33.36
N PHE A 309 18.12 15.23 32.26
CA PHE A 309 16.70 15.57 32.24
C PHE A 309 15.82 14.44 32.82
N PHE A 310 16.01 13.20 32.35
CA PHE A 310 15.23 12.05 32.87
C PHE A 310 15.44 11.83 34.37
N ARG A 311 16.67 12.03 34.87
CA ARG A 311 16.97 11.94 36.31
C ARG A 311 16.33 13.08 37.10
N ASP A 312 16.54 14.32 36.67
CA ASP A 312 16.11 15.52 37.38
C ASP A 312 14.56 15.62 37.39
N ALA A 313 13.90 15.18 36.32
CA ALA A 313 12.44 15.06 36.22
C ALA A 313 11.84 13.79 36.84
N ARG A 314 12.67 12.90 37.42
CA ARG A 314 12.26 11.62 38.03
C ARG A 314 11.38 10.79 37.11
N ILE A 315 11.83 10.61 35.88
CA ILE A 315 11.16 9.78 34.89
C ILE A 315 11.55 8.32 35.15
N GLU A 316 10.56 7.47 35.39
CA GLU A 316 10.73 6.02 35.59
C GLU A 316 10.62 5.29 34.24
N GLY A 317 11.57 4.40 33.94
CA GLY A 317 11.60 3.59 32.72
C GLY A 317 12.81 3.84 31.82
N GLY A 318 12.92 3.03 30.76
CA GLY A 318 13.98 3.15 29.74
C GLY A 318 13.87 4.40 28.88
N PHE A 319 14.88 4.67 28.07
CA PHE A 319 14.89 5.80 27.13
C PHE A 319 14.09 5.43 25.88
N SER A 320 12.78 5.65 25.92
CA SER A 320 11.87 5.25 24.84
C SER A 320 10.67 6.20 24.72
N SER A 321 9.99 6.13 23.57
CA SER A 321 8.76 6.88 23.31
C SER A 321 7.65 6.57 24.31
N LYS A 322 7.52 5.31 24.75
CA LYS A 322 6.57 4.93 25.80
C LYS A 322 6.83 5.73 27.08
N THR A 323 8.07 5.69 27.57
CA THR A 323 8.46 6.32 28.83
C THR A 323 8.28 7.83 28.75
N PHE A 324 8.72 8.44 27.65
CA PHE A 324 8.64 9.87 27.47
C PHE A 324 7.18 10.34 27.32
N LEU A 325 6.33 9.58 26.63
CA LEU A 325 4.91 9.86 26.53
C LEU A 325 4.21 9.75 27.88
N ARG A 326 4.54 8.72 28.67
CA ARG A 326 4.01 8.55 30.04
C ARG A 326 4.35 9.76 30.91
N TYR A 327 5.58 10.27 30.80
CA TYR A 327 5.98 11.51 31.46
C TYR A 327 5.19 12.71 30.95
N PHE A 328 5.05 12.88 29.63
CA PHE A 328 4.32 14.00 29.03
C PHE A 328 2.84 14.06 29.47
N LEU A 329 2.23 12.89 29.72
CA LEU A 329 0.85 12.78 30.18
C LEU A 329 0.72 12.82 31.72
N ARG A 330 1.83 12.85 32.45
CA ARG A 330 1.83 12.86 33.92
C ARG A 330 1.16 14.13 34.43
N GLY A 331 0.12 13.95 35.25
CA GLY A 331 -0.62 15.06 35.86
C GLY A 331 -1.76 15.63 34.98
N LEU A 332 -2.00 15.07 33.78
CA LEU A 332 -3.16 15.41 32.97
C LEU A 332 -4.37 14.54 33.33
N ASP A 333 -5.53 15.15 33.49
CA ASP A 333 -6.79 14.43 33.72
C ASP A 333 -7.39 13.98 32.37
N LYS A 334 -7.41 12.66 32.13
CA LYS A 334 -7.96 12.04 30.91
C LYS A 334 -9.42 12.44 30.64
N ASN A 335 -10.22 12.69 31.67
CA ASN A 335 -11.64 13.00 31.51
C ASN A 335 -11.87 14.45 31.08
N LYS A 336 -10.98 15.36 31.48
CA LYS A 336 -10.99 16.79 31.12
C LYS A 336 -10.11 17.13 29.93
N ALA A 337 -9.38 16.14 29.42
CA ALA A 337 -8.45 16.28 28.32
C ALA A 337 -9.14 16.64 26.98
N SER A 338 -8.44 17.43 26.16
CA SER A 338 -8.85 17.70 24.78
C SER A 338 -8.89 16.40 23.94
N PRO A 339 -9.62 16.35 22.81
CA PRO A 339 -9.62 15.19 21.92
C PRO A 339 -8.21 14.75 21.51
N LYS A 340 -7.34 15.72 21.17
CA LYS A 340 -5.93 15.47 20.83
C LYS A 340 -5.17 14.82 21.99
N THR A 341 -5.39 15.28 23.21
CA THR A 341 -4.76 14.71 24.41
C THR A 341 -5.31 13.31 24.72
N LYS A 342 -6.60 13.05 24.46
CA LYS A 342 -7.19 11.70 24.57
C LYS A 342 -6.57 10.70 23.60
N GLU A 343 -6.22 11.12 22.39
CA GLU A 343 -5.47 10.30 21.43
C GLU A 343 -4.10 9.87 22.00
N LEU A 344 -3.41 10.77 22.71
CA LEU A 344 -2.13 10.44 23.35
C LEU A 344 -2.29 9.39 24.45
N PHE A 345 -3.38 9.43 25.23
CA PHE A 345 -3.67 8.36 26.19
C PHE A 345 -3.96 7.02 25.51
N SER A 346 -4.66 7.01 24.36
CA SER A 346 -4.84 5.77 23.60
C SER A 346 -3.52 5.27 22.99
N LEU A 347 -2.65 6.19 22.57
CA LEU A 347 -1.33 5.86 22.06
C LEU A 347 -0.45 5.27 23.16
N LEU A 348 -0.44 5.84 24.37
CA LEU A 348 0.29 5.29 25.50
C LEU A 348 -0.14 3.86 25.80
N LYS A 349 -1.45 3.59 25.84
CA LYS A 349 -1.97 2.24 26.04
C LYS A 349 -1.45 1.27 24.97
N TYR A 350 -1.51 1.67 23.71
CA TYR A 350 -0.96 0.89 22.60
C TYR A 350 0.54 0.61 22.79
N LEU A 351 1.34 1.64 23.11
CA LEU A 351 2.78 1.49 23.35
C LEU A 351 3.08 0.55 24.51
N GLU A 352 2.30 0.62 25.60
CA GLU A 352 2.44 -0.28 26.74
C GLU A 352 2.15 -1.75 26.34
N GLU A 353 1.14 -2.00 25.51
CA GLU A 353 0.81 -3.34 25.00
C GLU A 353 1.89 -3.91 24.05
N VAL A 354 2.49 -3.08 23.19
CA VAL A 354 3.47 -3.58 22.19
C VAL A 354 4.93 -3.58 22.68
N SER A 355 5.24 -2.90 23.79
CA SER A 355 6.63 -2.77 24.29
C SER A 355 6.92 -3.55 25.57
N HIS A 356 6.13 -4.59 25.84
CA HIS A 356 6.45 -5.54 26.90
C HIS A 356 7.81 -6.19 26.64
N LYS A 357 8.69 -6.11 27.64
CA LYS A 357 10.01 -6.74 27.62
C LYS A 357 10.13 -7.78 28.72
N ASN A 358 10.71 -8.91 28.37
CA ASN A 358 11.01 -9.98 29.32
C ASN A 358 12.48 -9.89 29.75
N VAL A 359 12.70 -9.92 31.05
CA VAL A 359 14.04 -9.88 31.65
C VAL A 359 14.27 -11.17 32.42
N LEU A 360 15.40 -11.82 32.17
CA LEU A 360 15.87 -12.96 32.94
C LEU A 360 17.07 -12.55 33.81
N VAL A 361 16.97 -12.80 35.10
CA VAL A 361 18.07 -12.62 36.07
C VAL A 361 18.63 -13.98 36.43
N LEU A 362 19.86 -14.25 36.01
CA LEU A 362 20.56 -15.51 36.24
C LEU A 362 21.74 -15.30 37.19
N ARG A 363 21.54 -15.64 38.47
CA ARG A 363 22.51 -15.41 39.54
C ARG A 363 22.77 -16.71 40.30
N ASP A 364 24.00 -16.91 40.78
CA ASP A 364 24.36 -18.13 41.52
C ASP A 364 23.59 -18.25 42.87
N SER A 365 23.26 -17.10 43.47
CA SER A 365 22.46 -17.01 44.70
C SER A 365 21.02 -16.57 44.41
N ASN A 366 20.05 -17.41 44.81
CA ASN A 366 18.62 -17.09 44.74
C ASN A 366 18.25 -15.80 45.49
N VAL A 367 18.91 -15.50 46.62
CA VAL A 367 18.68 -14.26 47.38
C VAL A 367 19.11 -13.05 46.57
N ASN A 368 20.27 -13.13 45.90
CA ASN A 368 20.75 -12.06 45.04
C ASN A 368 19.87 -11.90 43.79
N ALA A 369 19.40 -13.02 43.20
CA ALA A 369 18.48 -13.00 42.06
C ALA A 369 17.18 -12.24 42.39
N LEU A 370 16.57 -12.54 43.55
CA LEU A 370 15.36 -11.86 44.01
C LEU A 370 15.59 -10.37 44.29
N LYS A 371 16.74 -10.02 44.88
CA LYS A 371 17.10 -8.62 45.11
C LYS A 371 17.24 -7.83 43.80
N TYR A 372 17.87 -8.42 42.79
CA TYR A 372 18.00 -7.80 41.46
C TYR A 372 16.64 -7.68 40.77
N LYS A 373 15.79 -8.71 40.91
CA LYS A 373 14.41 -8.67 40.42
C LYS A 373 13.63 -7.46 40.96
N GLU A 374 13.63 -7.25 42.28
CA GLU A 374 12.92 -6.13 42.89
C GLU A 374 13.43 -4.76 42.40
N VAL A 375 14.74 -4.63 42.14
CA VAL A 375 15.31 -3.38 41.60
C VAL A 375 14.88 -3.16 40.15
N ILE A 376 14.89 -4.22 39.33
CA ILE A 376 14.51 -4.13 37.91
C ILE A 376 13.01 -3.84 37.75
N GLU A 377 12.15 -4.45 38.56
CA GLU A 377 10.70 -4.20 38.53
C GLU A 377 10.34 -2.75 38.91
N LYS A 378 11.21 -2.07 39.68
CA LYS A 378 11.05 -0.63 39.98
C LYS A 378 11.45 0.28 38.82
N ILE A 379 12.20 -0.21 37.83
CA ILE A 379 12.61 0.61 36.68
C ILE A 379 11.39 0.89 35.80
N ASP A 380 10.63 -0.15 35.44
CA ASP A 380 9.43 -0.04 34.61
C ASP A 380 8.44 -1.13 35.01
N SER A 381 7.23 -0.73 35.40
CA SER A 381 6.17 -1.64 35.86
C SER A 381 5.63 -2.56 34.77
N THR A 382 5.99 -2.31 33.50
CA THR A 382 5.55 -3.13 32.36
C THR A 382 6.47 -4.31 32.05
N LEU A 383 7.57 -4.47 32.81
CA LEU A 383 8.53 -5.56 32.63
C LEU A 383 8.04 -6.86 33.27
N THR A 384 8.34 -7.98 32.61
CA THR A 384 8.19 -9.31 33.22
C THR A 384 9.57 -9.81 33.61
N VAL A 385 9.84 -9.90 34.92
CA VAL A 385 11.14 -10.31 35.44
C VAL A 385 11.09 -11.73 36.00
N SER A 386 11.89 -12.60 35.39
CA SER A 386 12.09 -13.99 35.79
C SER A 386 13.48 -14.17 36.41
N THR A 387 13.61 -15.14 37.32
CA THR A 387 14.87 -15.43 38.02
C THR A 387 15.18 -16.92 37.94
N ASP A 388 16.45 -17.26 37.72
CA ASP A 388 16.94 -18.64 37.82
C ASP A 388 18.36 -18.64 38.42
N SER A 389 18.79 -19.78 38.93
CA SER A 389 20.16 -20.01 39.43
C SER A 389 20.86 -21.15 38.70
N ASN A 390 20.15 -21.90 37.84
CA ASN A 390 20.73 -22.98 37.06
C ASN A 390 20.84 -22.58 35.57
N PRO A 391 22.06 -22.58 34.99
CA PRO A 391 22.26 -22.17 33.60
C PRO A 391 21.57 -23.10 32.60
N LEU A 392 21.40 -24.39 32.91
CA LEU A 392 20.69 -25.32 32.01
C LEU A 392 19.18 -25.08 31.98
N ASN A 393 18.60 -24.71 33.12
CA ASN A 393 17.17 -24.34 33.18
C ASN A 393 16.94 -23.01 32.46
N ALA A 394 17.84 -22.04 32.64
CA ALA A 394 17.81 -20.79 31.90
C ALA A 394 17.91 -20.99 30.38
N LEU A 395 18.77 -21.89 29.89
CA LEU A 395 18.84 -22.23 28.46
C LEU A 395 17.53 -22.86 27.95
N LYS A 396 16.89 -23.74 28.74
CA LYS A 396 15.57 -24.29 28.39
C LYS A 396 14.49 -23.20 28.35
N LEU A 397 14.51 -22.28 29.31
CA LEU A 397 13.60 -21.14 29.35
C LEU A 397 13.80 -20.24 28.13
N LEU A 398 15.03 -19.95 27.74
CA LEU A 398 15.36 -19.17 26.53
C LEU A 398 14.89 -19.87 25.25
N ALA A 399 14.86 -21.21 25.24
CA ALA A 399 14.31 -21.98 24.13
C ALA A 399 12.77 -21.92 24.06
N SER A 400 12.06 -21.85 25.20
CA SER A 400 10.60 -21.84 25.24
C SER A 400 9.98 -20.44 25.26
N THR A 401 10.66 -19.48 25.88
CA THR A 401 10.15 -18.15 26.21
C THR A 401 11.16 -17.12 25.77
N ARG A 402 10.72 -16.17 24.94
CA ARG A 402 11.57 -15.07 24.47
C ARG A 402 11.96 -14.17 25.63
N GLN A 403 13.26 -13.91 25.76
CA GLN A 403 13.83 -12.90 26.66
C GLN A 403 14.43 -11.79 25.80
N ASP A 404 14.29 -10.53 26.25
CA ASP A 404 14.87 -9.37 25.57
C ASP A 404 16.17 -8.94 26.27
N ILE A 405 16.24 -9.11 27.59
CA ILE A 405 17.42 -8.77 28.40
C ILE A 405 17.75 -9.95 29.33
N VAL A 406 19.03 -10.29 29.42
CA VAL A 406 19.54 -11.27 30.40
C VAL A 406 20.59 -10.60 31.27
N VAL A 407 20.35 -10.56 32.58
CA VAL A 407 21.30 -10.10 33.59
C VAL A 407 21.93 -11.32 34.23
N LEU A 408 23.25 -11.50 34.11
CA LEU A 408 23.92 -12.74 34.54
C LEU A 408 25.25 -12.50 35.27
N ASP A 409 25.60 -13.39 36.19
CA ASP A 409 26.92 -13.40 36.84
C ASP A 409 28.05 -13.85 35.90
N GLU A 410 29.28 -13.39 36.15
CA GLU A 410 30.50 -13.89 35.47
C GLU A 410 30.61 -15.41 35.49
N LYS A 411 30.16 -16.03 36.58
CA LYS A 411 30.13 -17.48 36.76
C LYS A 411 28.83 -17.89 37.45
N ILE A 412 28.14 -18.88 36.90
CA ILE A 412 26.88 -19.40 37.42
C ILE A 412 27.03 -20.92 37.55
N GLY A 413 27.10 -21.42 38.78
CA GLY A 413 27.56 -22.79 39.04
C GLY A 413 28.93 -23.05 38.39
N ASP A 414 29.00 -24.05 37.51
CA ASP A 414 30.22 -24.43 36.79
C ASP A 414 30.37 -23.76 35.41
N MET A 415 29.39 -22.98 34.96
CA MET A 415 29.39 -22.37 33.63
C MET A 415 29.88 -20.91 33.68
N ASN A 416 30.76 -20.53 32.75
CA ASN A 416 31.14 -19.13 32.54
C ASN A 416 30.04 -18.40 31.74
N ALA A 417 29.80 -17.13 32.04
CA ALA A 417 28.87 -16.28 31.32
C ALA A 417 29.09 -16.26 29.80
N LEU A 418 30.35 -16.22 29.35
CA LEU A 418 30.65 -16.18 27.90
C LEU A 418 30.25 -17.49 27.21
N ASP A 419 30.47 -18.63 27.86
CA ASP A 419 30.04 -19.94 27.35
C ASP A 419 28.51 -20.02 27.31
N PHE A 420 27.83 -19.50 28.34
CA PHE A 420 26.37 -19.42 28.37
C PHE A 420 25.81 -18.60 27.20
N ILE A 421 26.41 -17.44 26.90
CA ILE A 421 26.00 -16.57 25.80
C ILE A 421 26.19 -17.28 24.45
N GLN A 422 27.31 -17.98 24.25
CA GLN A 422 27.56 -18.76 23.04
C GLN A 422 26.55 -19.90 22.88
N ASN A 423 26.26 -20.63 23.94
CA ASN A 423 25.26 -21.70 23.94
C ASN A 423 23.86 -21.15 23.63
N THR A 424 23.51 -19.98 24.17
CA THR A 424 22.24 -19.31 23.88
C THR A 424 22.12 -18.96 22.40
N LYS A 425 23.18 -18.42 21.79
CA LYS A 425 23.20 -18.13 20.34
C LYS A 425 23.03 -19.40 19.50
N GLN A 426 23.61 -20.53 19.92
CA GLN A 426 23.44 -21.81 19.22
C GLN A 426 22.00 -22.32 19.31
N VAL A 427 21.38 -22.27 20.49
CA VAL A 427 19.99 -22.69 20.71
C VAL A 427 19.00 -21.83 19.91
N LEU A 428 19.35 -20.56 19.64
CA LEU A 428 18.51 -19.62 18.91
C LEU A 428 18.83 -19.52 17.41
N LYS A 429 19.85 -20.20 16.89
CA LYS A 429 20.30 -20.08 15.47
C LYS A 429 19.19 -20.32 14.44
N ASP A 430 18.26 -21.22 14.74
CA ASP A 430 17.17 -21.59 13.82
C ASP A 430 15.92 -20.70 13.99
N LYS A 431 15.93 -19.78 14.96
CA LYS A 431 14.83 -18.86 15.23
C LYS A 431 15.25 -17.47 14.76
N ASN A 432 14.52 -16.90 13.79
CA ASN A 432 14.71 -15.52 13.36
C ASN A 432 14.20 -14.54 14.45
N THR A 433 14.88 -14.55 15.60
CA THR A 433 14.55 -13.80 16.81
C THR A 433 15.46 -12.61 16.98
N LYS A 434 14.90 -11.49 17.47
CA LYS A 434 15.68 -10.30 17.83
C LYS A 434 16.83 -10.65 18.79
N PRO A 435 17.99 -9.98 18.66
CA PRO A 435 19.13 -10.23 19.53
C PRO A 435 18.81 -9.90 20.99
N ILE A 436 19.29 -10.76 21.90
CA ILE A 436 19.18 -10.59 23.34
C ILE A 436 20.29 -9.66 23.82
N ILE A 437 19.95 -8.72 24.70
CA ILE A 437 20.93 -7.84 25.35
C ILE A 437 21.43 -8.53 26.63
N PHE A 438 22.75 -8.71 26.75
CA PHE A 438 23.36 -9.28 27.96
C PHE A 438 23.98 -8.18 28.84
N CYS A 439 23.64 -8.21 30.13
CA CYS A 439 24.20 -7.36 31.17
C CYS A 439 24.98 -8.22 32.15
N LEU A 440 26.30 -8.11 32.14
CA LEU A 440 27.18 -8.97 32.92
C LEU A 440 27.48 -8.37 34.29
N VAL A 441 27.22 -9.11 35.36
CA VAL A 441 27.58 -8.72 36.72
C VAL A 441 28.98 -9.21 37.04
N VAL A 442 29.88 -8.26 37.33
CA VAL A 442 31.32 -8.48 37.49
C VAL A 442 31.79 -8.10 38.88
N ALA A 443 32.74 -8.86 39.42
CA ALA A 443 33.38 -8.50 40.70
C ALA A 443 34.30 -7.28 40.54
N LYS A 444 34.95 -7.16 39.39
CA LYS A 444 35.83 -6.05 39.00
C LYS A 444 35.60 -5.68 37.55
N MET A 445 35.60 -4.39 37.24
CA MET A 445 35.45 -3.92 35.85
C MET A 445 36.52 -4.54 34.95
N PRO A 446 36.13 -5.10 33.79
CA PRO A 446 37.07 -5.71 32.86
C PRO A 446 37.95 -4.64 32.20
N ASP A 447 39.19 -5.03 31.89
CA ASP A 447 40.08 -4.22 31.06
C ASP A 447 39.52 -4.10 29.62
N PHE A 448 39.99 -3.10 28.87
CA PHE A 448 39.44 -2.75 27.56
C PHE A 448 39.36 -3.94 26.58
N GLU A 449 40.42 -4.76 26.50
CA GLU A 449 40.46 -5.92 25.61
C GLU A 449 39.39 -6.96 25.94
N LYS A 450 39.24 -7.31 27.23
CA LYS A 450 38.22 -8.26 27.70
C LYS A 450 36.80 -7.71 27.52
N ALA A 451 36.61 -6.41 27.72
CA ALA A 451 35.34 -5.75 27.48
C ALA A 451 34.95 -5.79 25.99
N GLU A 452 35.90 -5.56 25.08
CA GLU A 452 35.70 -5.67 23.63
C GLU A 452 35.35 -7.10 23.19
N GLU A 453 36.04 -8.12 23.73
CA GLU A 453 35.72 -9.52 23.44
C GLU A 453 34.30 -9.89 23.89
N ALA A 454 33.92 -9.52 25.10
CA ALA A 454 32.57 -9.75 25.62
C ALA A 454 31.50 -8.97 24.82
N LYS A 455 31.80 -7.75 24.36
CA LYS A 455 30.91 -6.98 23.47
C LYS A 455 30.69 -7.67 22.13
N LYS A 456 31.73 -8.24 21.52
CA LYS A 456 31.58 -9.05 20.29
C LYS A 456 30.67 -10.27 20.50
N LEU A 457 30.64 -10.80 21.72
CA LEU A 457 29.74 -11.88 22.10
C LEU A 457 28.31 -11.40 22.43
N GLY A 458 28.06 -10.09 22.50
CA GLY A 458 26.72 -9.51 22.72
C GLY A 458 26.49 -8.94 24.12
N VAL A 459 27.53 -8.88 24.96
CA VAL A 459 27.46 -8.18 26.26
C VAL A 459 27.47 -6.67 26.02
N GLN A 460 26.41 -5.98 26.42
CA GLN A 460 26.29 -4.54 26.19
C GLN A 460 26.70 -3.72 27.42
N TYR A 461 26.48 -4.26 28.62
CA TYR A 461 26.73 -3.55 29.88
C TYR A 461 27.43 -4.45 30.91
N PHE A 462 28.29 -3.82 31.73
CA PHE A 462 28.98 -4.45 32.86
C PHE A 462 28.54 -3.78 34.15
N ILE A 463 28.13 -4.58 35.13
CA ILE A 463 27.54 -4.13 36.39
C ILE A 463 28.45 -4.58 37.54
N PRO A 464 29.04 -3.67 38.33
CA PRO A 464 29.76 -4.05 39.53
C PRO A 464 28.81 -4.69 40.56
N GLU A 465 29.16 -5.87 41.09
CA GLU A 465 28.25 -6.73 41.88
C GLU A 465 27.53 -6.03 43.05
N GLN A 466 28.18 -5.07 43.71
CA GLN A 466 27.64 -4.36 44.87
C GLN A 466 26.99 -3.01 44.52
N ASN A 467 26.92 -2.64 43.24
CA ASN A 467 26.42 -1.34 42.81
C ASN A 467 25.02 -1.46 42.18
N MET A 468 23.99 -1.27 43.01
CA MET A 468 22.58 -1.32 42.56
C MET A 468 22.21 -0.16 41.65
N ASP A 469 22.86 0.99 41.77
CA ASP A 469 22.64 2.13 40.88
C ASP A 469 23.18 1.80 39.47
N ALA A 470 24.31 1.11 39.38
CA ALA A 470 24.85 0.63 38.11
C ALA A 470 23.97 -0.45 37.46
N LEU A 471 23.33 -1.32 38.26
CA LEU A 471 22.30 -2.25 37.77
C LEU A 471 21.12 -1.48 37.18
N PHE A 472 20.59 -0.53 37.96
CA PHE A 472 19.45 0.29 37.56
C PHE A 472 19.74 1.03 36.24
N ASP A 473 20.88 1.71 36.16
CA ASP A 473 21.30 2.44 34.96
C ASP A 473 21.53 1.52 33.76
N SER A 474 22.20 0.37 33.95
CA SER A 474 22.50 -0.55 32.85
C SER A 474 21.24 -1.16 32.24
N VAL A 475 20.31 -1.62 33.08
CA VAL A 475 19.04 -2.17 32.62
C VAL A 475 18.20 -1.06 31.98
N ARG A 476 18.16 0.14 32.57
CA ARG A 476 17.49 1.30 31.98
C ARG A 476 18.01 1.67 30.58
N MET A 477 19.30 1.49 30.33
CA MET A 477 19.93 1.74 29.03
C MET A 477 19.68 0.62 28.01
N ALA A 478 19.43 -0.61 28.49
CA ALA A 478 19.08 -1.79 27.69
C ALA A 478 17.59 -1.85 27.30
N LEU A 479 16.73 -1.21 28.10
CA LEU A 479 15.32 -0.96 27.78
C LEU A 479 15.18 0.10 26.70
#